data_AF-A0A183JUI4-F1
#
_entry.id   AF-A0A183JUI4-F1
#
_cell.length_a   1.000
_cell.length_b   1.000
_cell.length_c   1.000
_cell.angle_alpha   90.00
_cell.angle_beta   90.00
_cell.angle_gamma   90.00
#
_symmetry.space_group_name_H-M   'P 1'
#
loop_
_entity.id
_entity.type
_entity.pdbx_description
1 polymer ?
#
loop_
_entity_poly.entity_id
_entity_poly.type
_entity_poly.pdbx_seq_one_letter_code
_entity_poly.pdbx_strand_id
1 'polypeptide(L)' 'MLQLDHPNILRLFGAVHCVKRGFVDLFIEWMPGGSITSLLQQYGAFNESITLNYGIQLIRGLAYLHKHGILHRDLKGNLK' A
#
# COMPACT_ATOMS: atom_id res chain seq x y z
N MET A 1 -15.69 3.50 -9.17
CA MET A 1 -14.34 3.49 -8.56
C MET A 1 -13.35 3.24 -9.68
N LEU A 2 -12.22 3.96 -9.69
CA LEU A 2 -11.11 3.63 -10.58
C LEU A 2 -10.66 2.20 -10.24
N GLN A 3 -10.81 1.28 -11.17
CA GLN A 3 -10.22 -0.06 -11.03
C GLN A 3 -8.72 0.09 -11.24
N LEU A 4 -7.99 0.21 -10.13
CA LEU A 4 -6.54 0.16 -10.15
C LEU A 4 -6.13 -1.31 -10.25
N ASP A 5 -5.36 -1.64 -11.28
CA ASP A 5 -4.85 -2.98 -11.51
C ASP A 5 -3.35 -2.89 -11.82
N HIS A 6 -2.54 -3.11 -10.80
CA HIS A 6 -1.09 -3.01 -10.90
C HIS A 6 -0.44 -3.83 -9.78
N PRO A 7 0.63 -4.61 -10.04
CA PRO A 7 1.25 -5.50 -9.05
C PRO A 7 1.88 -4.78 -7.84
N ASN A 8 2.12 -3.47 -7.94
CA ASN A 8 2.62 -2.64 -6.84
C ASN A 8 1.55 -1.73 -6.22
N ILE A 9 0.28 -2.03 -6.43
CA ILE A 9 -0.86 -1.36 -5.80
C ILE A 9 -1.74 -2.43 -5.15
N LEU A 10 -2.01 -2.27 -3.86
CA LEU A 10 -2.85 -3.21 -3.13
C LEU A 10 -4.28 -3.22 -3.68
N ARG A 11 -4.83 -4.40 -3.96
CA ARG A 11 -6.17 -4.52 -4.54
C ARG A 11 -7.25 -4.20 -3.51
N LEU A 12 -8.13 -3.26 -3.85
CA LEU A 12 -9.36 -2.95 -3.10
C LEU A 12 -10.51 -3.78 -3.68
N PHE A 13 -11.05 -4.71 -2.90
CA PHE A 13 -12.21 -5.52 -3.30
C PHE A 13 -13.51 -4.74 -3.17
N GLY A 14 -13.61 -3.85 -2.19
CA GLY A 14 -14.79 -3.03 -2.00
C GLY A 14 -14.76 -2.19 -0.73
N ALA A 15 -15.80 -1.41 -0.55
CA ALA A 15 -16.00 -0.60 0.64
C ALA A 15 -17.48 -0.65 1.06
N VAL A 16 -17.73 -0.75 2.36
CA VAL A 16 -19.07 -0.73 2.94
C VAL A 16 -19.19 0.46 3.87
N HIS A 17 -20.19 1.30 3.66
CA HIS A 17 -20.46 2.44 4.53
C HIS A 17 -21.44 2.04 5.63
N CYS A 18 -20.98 2.03 6.88
CA CYS A 18 -21.81 1.75 8.03
C CYS A 18 -22.43 3.06 8.55
N VAL A 19 -23.58 3.46 7.99
CA VAL A 19 -24.27 4.72 8.33
C VAL A 19 -24.52 4.87 9.84
N LYS A 20 -24.85 3.77 10.53
CA LYS A 20 -25.12 3.78 11.98
C LYS A 20 -23.88 4.06 12.84
N ARG A 21 -22.69 3.70 12.35
CA ARG A 21 -21.43 3.84 13.10
C ARG A 21 -20.58 5.01 12.59
N GLY A 22 -20.89 5.57 11.41
CA GLY A 22 -20.14 6.67 10.82
C GLY A 22 -18.76 6.27 10.27
N PHE A 23 -18.53 4.98 10.02
CA PHE A 23 -17.28 4.45 9.49
C PHE A 23 -17.47 3.82 8.10
N VAL A 24 -16.37 3.75 7.35
CA VAL A 24 -16.27 3.01 6.09
C VAL A 24 -15.34 1.82 6.32
N ASP A 25 -15.87 0.61 6.13
CA ASP A 25 -15.11 -0.62 6.15
C ASP A 25 -14.51 -0.86 4.76
N LEU A 26 -13.19 -1.02 4.67
CA LEU A 26 -12.48 -1.30 3.42
C LEU A 26 -12.08 -2.78 3.37
N PHE A 27 -12.41 -3.44 2.27
CA PHE A 27 -12.03 -4.82 2.01
C PHE A 27 -10.87 -4.82 1.01
N ILE A 28 -9.67 -5.11 1.50
CA ILE A 28 -8.44 -5.11 0.71
C ILE A 28 -7.82 -6.50 0.70
N GLU A 29 -6.92 -6.73 -0.26
CA GLU A 29 -6.09 -7.93 -0.30
C GLU A 29 -5.28 -8.11 1.00
N TRP A 30 -5.24 -9.36 1.48
CA TRP A 30 -4.49 -9.72 2.68
C TRP A 30 -3.00 -9.82 2.38
N MET A 31 -2.18 -9.15 3.21
CA MET A 31 -0.72 -9.12 3.09
C MET A 31 -0.08 -9.84 4.29
N PRO A 32 0.24 -11.15 4.17
CA PRO A 32 0.72 -11.95 5.31
C PRO A 32 2.09 -11.52 5.85
N GLY A 33 2.90 -10.81 5.05
CA GLY A 33 4.24 -10.35 5.44
C GLY A 33 4.25 -9.08 6.31
N GLY A 34 3.09 -8.49 6.58
CA GLY A 34 3.00 -7.24 7.36
C GLY A 34 3.57 -6.02 6.61
N SER A 35 3.86 -4.97 7.37
CA SER A 35 4.39 -3.70 6.83
C SER A 35 5.91 -3.68 6.77
N ILE A 36 6.49 -2.77 5.97
CA ILE A 36 7.94 -2.54 5.96
C ILE A 36 8.44 -2.14 7.34
N THR A 37 7.68 -1.32 8.09
CA THR A 37 8.02 -0.98 9.47
C THR A 37 8.07 -2.21 10.37
N SER A 38 7.14 -3.15 10.22
CA SER A 38 7.12 -4.41 10.99
C SER A 38 8.36 -5.25 10.67
N LEU A 39 8.73 -5.35 9.40
CA LEU A 39 9.92 -6.08 8.96
C LEU A 39 11.21 -5.43 9.47
N LEU A 40 11.31 -4.10 9.45
CA LEU A 40 12.45 -3.37 10.01
C LEU A 40 12.58 -3.56 11.53
N GLN A 41 11.46 -3.61 12.25
CA GLN A 41 11.46 -3.89 13.70
C GLN A 41 11.92 -5.31 14.00
N GLN A 42 11.51 -6.28 13.18
CA GLN A 42 11.83 -7.68 13.39
C GLN A 42 13.27 -8.04 12.99
N TYR A 43 13.76 -7.50 11.88
CA TYR A 43 15.03 -7.91 11.27
C TYR A 43 16.12 -6.84 11.29
N GLY A 44 15.82 -5.63 11.76
CA GLY A 44 16.74 -4.50 11.72
C GLY A 44 16.83 -3.85 10.34
N ALA A 45 17.88 -3.05 10.14
CA ALA A 45 18.09 -2.34 8.88
C ALA A 45 18.30 -3.30 7.71
N PHE A 46 17.64 -3.03 6.59
CA PHE A 46 17.85 -3.78 5.36
C PHE A 46 19.18 -3.44 4.71
N ASN A 47 19.76 -4.42 3.99
CA ASN A 47 20.87 -4.13 3.11
C ASN A 47 20.43 -3.33 1.88
N GLU A 48 21.42 -2.85 1.13
CA GLU A 48 21.19 -2.00 -0.05
C GLU A 48 20.32 -2.70 -1.11
N SER A 49 20.58 -3.97 -1.39
CA SER A 49 19.83 -4.73 -2.40
C SER A 49 18.34 -4.83 -2.08
N ILE A 50 17.99 -5.14 -0.83
CA ILE A 50 16.60 -5.19 -0.36
C ILE A 50 15.96 -3.80 -0.42
N THR A 51 16.69 -2.78 0.04
CA THR A 51 16.23 -1.38 0.01
C THR A 51 15.90 -0.92 -1.41
N LEU A 52 16.79 -1.20 -2.37
CA LEU A 52 16.58 -0.89 -3.79
C LEU A 52 15.39 -1.64 -4.37
N ASN A 53 15.22 -2.92 -4.03
CA ASN A 53 14.08 -3.70 -4.49
C ASN A 53 12.74 -3.14 -4.03
N TYR A 54 12.62 -2.71 -2.77
CA TYR A 54 11.41 -2.02 -2.29
C TYR A 54 11.24 -0.65 -2.97
N GLY A 55 12.32 0.12 -3.13
CA GLY A 55 12.30 1.41 -3.80
C GLY A 55 11.78 1.33 -5.25
N ILE A 56 12.24 0.34 -6.03
CA ILE A 56 11.79 0.13 -7.41
C ILE A 56 10.29 -0.19 -7.46
N GLN A 57 9.81 -1.09 -6.59
CA GLN A 57 8.39 -1.44 -6.52
C GLN A 57 7.53 -0.23 -6.14
N LEU A 58 7.99 0.56 -5.17
CA LEU A 58 7.33 1.78 -4.74
C LEU A 58 7.19 2.80 -5.89
N ILE A 59 8.29 3.06 -6.61
CA ILE A 59 8.30 4.01 -7.73
C ILE A 59 7.39 3.52 -8.87
N ARG A 60 7.38 2.22 -9.17
CA ARG A 60 6.46 1.63 -10.17
C ARG A 60 4.99 1.85 -9.79
N GLY A 61 4.62 1.62 -8.53
CA GLY A 61 3.29 1.89 -8.02
C GLY A 61 2.91 3.38 -8.10
N LEU A 62 3.80 4.27 -7.66
CA LEU A 62 3.57 5.72 -7.75
C LEU A 62 3.44 6.21 -9.19
N ALA A 63 4.29 5.73 -10.10
CA ALA A 63 4.20 6.07 -11.52
C ALA A 63 2.84 5.66 -12.11
N TYR A 64 2.34 4.48 -11.73
CA TYR A 64 0.99 4.03 -12.11
C TYR A 64 -0.10 4.95 -11.55
N LEU A 65 -0.05 5.31 -10.27
CA LEU A 65 -1.01 6.24 -9.66
C LEU A 65 -0.99 7.61 -10.33
N HIS A 66 0.19 8.18 -10.54
CA HIS A 66 0.36 9.48 -11.16
C HIS A 66 -0.14 9.50 -12.61
N LYS A 67 0.06 8.41 -13.38
CA LYS A 67 -0.51 8.26 -14.73
C LYS A 67 -2.04 8.34 -14.73
N HIS A 68 -2.69 7.93 -13.63
CA HIS A 68 -4.13 8.02 -13.43
C HIS A 68 -4.58 9.30 -12.72
N GLY A 69 -3.67 10.28 -12.53
CA GLY A 69 -3.96 11.54 -11.86
C GLY A 69 -4.19 11.42 -10.35
N ILE A 70 -3.76 10.31 -9.73
CA ILE A 70 -3.95 10.05 -8.30
C ILE A 70 -2.67 10.40 -7.55
N LEU A 71 -2.79 11.26 -6.53
CA LEU A 71 -1.73 11.50 -5.56
C LEU A 71 -1.94 10.59 -4.33
N HIS A 72 -0.92 9.83 -3.92
CA HIS A 72 -1.00 8.96 -2.75
C HIS A 72 -1.25 9.74 -1.44
N ARG A 73 -0.59 10.90 -1.28
CA ARG A 73 -0.67 11.84 -0.15
C ARG A 73 -0.20 11.36 1.23
N ASP A 74 -0.14 10.06 1.49
CA ASP A 74 0.30 9.53 2.80
C ASP A 74 1.30 8.37 2.67
N LEU A 75 2.38 8.60 1.93
CA LEU A 75 3.35 7.54 1.62
C LEU A 75 4.35 7.34 2.78
N LYS A 76 4.32 6.16 3.39
CA LYS A 76 5.18 5.77 4.54
C LYS A 76 5.25 4.25 4.71
N GLY A 77 6.19 3.78 5.54
CA GLY A 77 6.48 2.35 5.74
C GLY A 77 5.46 1.57 6.58
N ASN A 78 4.52 2.26 7.23
CA ASN A 78 3.46 1.68 8.03
C ASN A 78 2.09 1.95 7.41
N LEU A 79 1.27 0.90 7.29
CA LEU A 79 -0.18 1.06 7.15
C LEU A 79 -0.76 1.31 8.55
N LYS A 80 -1.67 2.28 8.69
CA LYS A 80 -2.46 2.47 9.92
C LYS A 80 -3.80 1.77 9.77
#